data_AF-A0A517X2M0-F1
#
_entry.id   AF-A0A517X2M0-F1
#
_cell.length_a   1.000
_cell.length_b   1.000
_cell.length_c   1.000
_cell.angle_alpha   90.00
_cell.angle_beta   90.00
_cell.angle_gamma   90.00
#
_symmetry.space_group_name_H-M   'P 1'
#
loop_
_entity.id
_entity.type
_entity.pdbx_description
1 polymer ?
#
loop_
_entity_poly.entity_id
_entity_poly.type
_entity_poly.pdbx_seq_one_letter_code
_entity_poly.pdbx_strand_id
1 'polypeptide(L)'
;MEHAELLTKSEKEDHLLNWSKAVLKSPLFWGTAATFGFYALIPHLPLYQALVERYFCSHPLEYATTALFFIGMAIIGVKGIGMHGQNKSLTETNIDWETIGEVEDINERIDVFEEQVQILPGWIGETYLGKRLQDVVSYVKARRSVQDLDEHLKYLAELASEQMHASYSLIRTITWAVPIIGFLGTVIGITIAIANVTPDQLDTSLSEVTGGLAVAFDTTALALGLSLVLVFSTFVVERMEQKQLEKIELFGIQNIATCMSVSEKSVSPLELAEAEAAQQLVQSTEEMIQRQTELWQQNLESLRSRWNEVMERQQVNFDQSMQQGMSNTLDTHSSQLESLRNEFLSAYQSTTEQIELMMTRWQETQKESNNQFSKHLAQIWNEVHQDVISAQTRQTSQIEEATKEIAGEVRQWNHQLKETSEVSSLQIEALNSQSENLLKIVGQEEHLVGLQKRLNENLDAIRAAETFEETLHSLSAAVHLLTARSNRNNAA
;
A
#
# COMPACT_ATOMS: atom_id res chain seq x y z
N MET A 1 -28.89 -74.96 37.21
CA MET A 1 -29.01 -73.60 36.64
C MET A 1 -28.38 -72.55 37.56
N GLU A 2 -28.56 -72.63 38.87
CA GLU A 2 -28.01 -71.67 39.86
C GLU A 2 -26.46 -71.56 39.85
N HIS A 3 -25.73 -72.65 39.63
CA HIS A 3 -24.25 -72.62 39.53
C HIS A 3 -23.70 -71.95 38.25
N ALA A 4 -24.46 -71.93 37.16
CA ALA A 4 -24.04 -71.28 35.91
C ALA A 4 -24.29 -69.75 35.94
N GLU A 5 -25.30 -69.31 36.69
CA GLU A 5 -25.58 -67.89 36.96
C GLU A 5 -24.58 -67.25 37.93
N LEU A 6 -24.03 -68.02 38.87
CA LEU A 6 -23.01 -67.53 39.81
C LEU A 6 -21.64 -67.33 39.15
N LEU A 7 -21.22 -68.23 38.24
CA LEU A 7 -19.96 -68.10 37.50
C LEU A 7 -19.96 -66.89 36.55
N THR A 8 -21.09 -66.66 35.85
CA THR A 8 -21.24 -65.50 34.95
C THR A 8 -21.34 -64.16 35.67
N LYS A 9 -21.71 -64.17 36.96
CA LYS A 9 -21.72 -62.96 37.80
C LYS A 9 -20.31 -62.61 38.31
N SER A 10 -19.52 -63.62 38.71
CA SER A 10 -18.10 -63.46 39.08
C SER A 10 -17.26 -62.94 37.91
N GLU A 11 -17.41 -63.52 36.71
CA GLU A 11 -16.68 -63.05 35.52
C GLU A 11 -17.05 -61.62 35.11
N LYS A 12 -18.32 -61.22 35.30
CA LYS A 12 -18.76 -59.84 35.06
C LYS A 12 -18.21 -58.86 36.10
N GLU A 13 -18.15 -59.25 37.37
CA GLU A 13 -17.57 -58.44 38.44
C GLU A 13 -16.06 -58.26 38.24
N ASP A 14 -15.34 -59.31 37.87
CA ASP A 14 -13.90 -59.25 37.56
C ASP A 14 -13.61 -58.40 36.32
N HIS A 15 -14.44 -58.49 35.27
CA HIS A 15 -14.31 -57.66 34.08
C HIS A 15 -14.60 -56.17 34.38
N LEU A 16 -15.57 -55.86 35.24
CA LEU A 16 -15.85 -54.48 35.67
C LEU A 16 -14.74 -53.92 36.58
N LEU A 17 -14.15 -54.74 37.45
CA LEU A 17 -13.00 -54.36 38.27
C LEU A 17 -11.75 -54.13 37.42
N ASN A 18 -11.50 -54.96 36.42
CA ASN A 18 -10.36 -54.79 35.51
C ASN A 18 -10.55 -53.57 34.61
N TRP A 19 -11.78 -53.34 34.12
CA TRP A 19 -12.09 -52.14 33.33
C TRP A 19 -11.95 -50.86 34.15
N SER A 20 -12.46 -50.83 35.39
CA SER A 20 -12.30 -49.67 36.26
C SER A 20 -10.84 -49.38 36.62
N LYS A 21 -10.01 -50.41 36.87
CA LYS A 21 -8.56 -50.26 37.06
C LYS A 21 -7.85 -49.75 35.79
N ALA A 22 -8.25 -50.22 34.61
CA ALA A 22 -7.69 -49.78 33.34
C ALA A 22 -8.03 -48.31 33.04
N VAL A 23 -9.28 -47.90 33.33
CA VAL A 23 -9.71 -46.50 33.20
C VAL A 23 -9.00 -45.61 34.22
N LEU A 24 -8.86 -46.05 35.48
CA LEU A 24 -8.14 -45.31 36.50
C LEU A 24 -6.66 -45.10 36.15
N LYS A 25 -6.01 -46.08 35.52
CA LYS A 25 -4.61 -46.00 35.09
C LYS A 25 -4.43 -45.32 33.73
N SER A 26 -5.50 -44.99 33.00
CA SER A 26 -5.42 -44.41 31.65
C SER A 26 -5.18 -42.89 31.69
N PRO A 27 -3.99 -42.41 31.29
CA PRO A 27 -3.69 -40.97 31.34
C PRO A 27 -4.49 -40.17 30.30
N LEU A 28 -4.84 -40.79 29.17
CA LEU A 28 -5.65 -40.15 28.12
C LEU A 28 -7.06 -39.84 28.60
N PHE A 29 -7.67 -40.76 29.36
CA PHE A 29 -8.99 -40.55 29.94
C PHE A 29 -8.96 -39.39 30.95
N TRP A 30 -8.02 -39.40 31.89
CA TRP A 30 -7.90 -38.32 32.86
C TRP A 30 -7.53 -36.97 32.24
N GLY A 31 -6.66 -36.96 31.23
CA GLY A 31 -6.30 -35.75 30.49
C GLY A 31 -7.49 -35.14 29.75
N THR A 32 -8.28 -35.96 29.05
CA THR A 32 -9.49 -35.51 28.34
C THR A 32 -10.58 -35.06 29.31
N ALA A 33 -10.80 -35.80 30.41
CA ALA A 33 -11.72 -35.41 31.47
C ALA A 33 -11.31 -34.09 32.15
N ALA A 34 -10.02 -33.90 32.43
CA ALA A 34 -9.49 -32.66 32.98
C ALA A 34 -9.64 -31.48 32.01
N THR A 35 -9.46 -31.72 30.71
CA THR A 35 -9.71 -30.70 29.67
C THR A 35 -11.17 -30.28 29.65
N PHE A 36 -12.10 -31.24 29.64
CA PHE A 36 -13.53 -30.94 29.66
C PHE A 36 -13.93 -30.21 30.96
N GLY A 37 -13.44 -30.69 32.10
CA GLY A 37 -13.66 -30.06 33.39
C GLY A 37 -13.12 -28.63 33.44
N PHE A 38 -11.93 -28.37 32.89
CA PHE A 38 -11.35 -27.04 32.79
C PHE A 38 -12.28 -26.09 32.02
N TYR A 39 -12.71 -26.47 30.81
CA TYR A 39 -13.61 -25.63 29.99
C TYR A 39 -15.01 -25.46 30.60
N ALA A 40 -15.54 -26.48 31.28
CA ALA A 40 -16.83 -26.38 31.98
C ALA A 40 -16.77 -25.43 33.20
N LEU A 41 -15.58 -25.23 33.78
CA LEU A 41 -15.37 -24.39 34.96
C LEU A 41 -15.15 -22.92 34.59
N ILE A 42 -14.75 -22.60 33.35
CA ILE A 42 -14.49 -21.22 32.89
C ILE A 42 -15.64 -20.25 33.22
N PRO A 43 -16.93 -20.56 32.93
CA PRO A 43 -18.04 -19.64 33.20
C PRO A 43 -18.28 -19.35 34.70
N HIS A 44 -17.70 -20.15 35.59
CA HIS A 44 -17.88 -20.06 37.03
C HIS A 44 -16.69 -19.41 37.74
N LEU A 45 -15.69 -18.92 37.01
CA LEU A 45 -14.49 -18.28 37.58
C LEU A 45 -14.81 -16.89 38.15
N PRO A 46 -14.61 -16.64 39.46
CA PRO A 46 -14.90 -15.35 40.07
C PRO A 46 -13.84 -14.27 39.77
N LEU A 47 -12.66 -14.67 39.32
CA LEU A 47 -11.50 -13.80 39.04
C LEU A 47 -10.87 -14.21 37.71
N TYR A 48 -10.36 -13.22 36.95
CA TYR A 48 -9.64 -13.42 35.67
C TYR A 48 -10.41 -14.13 34.54
N GLN A 49 -11.74 -14.26 34.64
CA GLN A 49 -12.56 -14.93 33.60
C GLN A 49 -12.27 -14.39 32.19
N ALA A 50 -12.31 -13.06 32.00
CA ALA A 50 -12.05 -12.44 30.70
C ALA A 50 -10.65 -12.73 30.14
N LEU A 51 -9.66 -12.92 31.02
CA LEU A 51 -8.29 -13.27 30.60
C LEU A 51 -8.21 -14.75 30.20
N VAL A 52 -8.86 -15.63 30.95
CA VAL A 52 -8.91 -17.07 30.64
C VAL A 52 -9.68 -17.31 29.35
N GLU A 53 -10.82 -16.67 29.16
CA GLU A 53 -11.58 -16.75 27.90
C GLU A 53 -10.75 -16.25 26.71
N ARG A 54 -9.99 -15.17 26.89
CA ARG A 54 -9.09 -14.65 25.85
C ARG A 54 -7.99 -15.64 25.47
N TYR A 55 -7.30 -16.24 26.44
CA TYR A 55 -6.15 -17.11 26.15
C TYR A 55 -6.50 -18.56 25.82
N PHE A 56 -7.69 -19.05 26.22
CA PHE A 56 -8.04 -20.47 26.08
C PHE A 56 -9.21 -20.73 25.13
N CYS A 57 -9.95 -19.69 24.72
CA CYS A 57 -11.16 -19.81 23.91
C CYS A 57 -11.18 -18.98 22.63
N SER A 58 -10.11 -18.25 22.30
CA SER A 58 -10.08 -17.36 21.14
C SER A 58 -9.85 -18.10 19.82
N HIS A 59 -9.07 -19.18 19.85
CA HIS A 59 -8.68 -19.90 18.63
C HIS A 59 -8.65 -21.43 18.82
N PRO A 60 -9.03 -22.25 17.81
CA PRO A 60 -9.00 -23.72 17.91
C PRO A 60 -7.65 -24.32 18.34
N LEU A 61 -6.54 -23.65 18.01
CA LEU A 61 -5.20 -24.08 18.42
C LEU A 61 -4.98 -23.98 19.93
N GLU A 62 -5.63 -23.04 20.62
CA GLU A 62 -5.54 -22.91 22.08
C GLU A 62 -6.21 -24.11 22.76
N TYR A 63 -7.36 -24.56 22.23
CA TYR A 63 -8.03 -25.78 22.68
C TYR A 63 -7.15 -27.02 22.49
N ALA A 64 -6.51 -27.16 21.33
CA ALA A 64 -5.60 -28.27 21.06
C ALA A 64 -4.39 -28.26 22.01
N THR A 65 -3.77 -27.10 22.21
CA THR A 65 -2.62 -26.89 23.12
C THR A 65 -3.00 -27.24 24.56
N THR A 66 -4.17 -26.77 25.01
CA THR A 66 -4.69 -27.01 26.35
C THR A 66 -5.03 -28.47 26.58
N ALA A 67 -5.63 -29.14 25.60
CA ALA A 67 -5.91 -30.57 25.67
C ALA A 67 -4.62 -31.40 25.79
N LEU A 68 -3.62 -31.09 24.96
CA LEU A 68 -2.31 -31.72 25.03
C LEU A 68 -1.62 -31.48 26.38
N PHE A 69 -1.77 -30.28 26.93
CA PHE A 69 -1.26 -29.94 28.26
C PHE A 69 -1.88 -30.81 29.36
N PHE A 70 -3.20 -30.92 29.43
CA PHE A 70 -3.85 -31.74 30.45
C PHE A 70 -3.56 -33.23 30.28
N ILE A 71 -3.46 -33.73 29.05
CA ILE A 71 -3.01 -35.10 28.78
C ILE A 71 -1.58 -35.30 29.28
N GLY A 72 -0.68 -34.36 28.99
CA GLY A 72 0.70 -34.41 29.46
C GLY A 72 0.80 -34.42 30.99
N MET A 73 0.06 -33.53 31.66
CA MET A 73 -0.02 -33.48 33.11
C MET A 73 -0.62 -34.76 33.71
N ALA A 74 -1.61 -35.36 33.07
CA ALA A 74 -2.19 -36.63 33.51
C ALA A 74 -1.19 -37.79 33.40
N ILE A 75 -0.39 -37.86 32.32
CA ILE A 75 0.68 -38.86 32.17
C ILE A 75 1.69 -38.75 33.31
N ILE A 76 2.17 -37.52 33.57
CA ILE A 76 3.12 -37.26 34.64
C ILE A 76 2.50 -37.53 36.02
N GLY A 77 1.23 -37.17 36.22
CA GLY A 77 0.51 -37.41 37.47
C GLY A 77 0.35 -38.91 37.78
N VAL A 78 -0.06 -39.72 36.81
CA VAL A 78 -0.18 -41.18 36.97
C VAL A 78 1.18 -41.79 37.31
N LYS A 79 2.24 -41.39 36.61
CA LYS A 79 3.61 -41.83 36.93
C LYS A 79 4.02 -41.42 38.34
N GLY A 80 3.83 -40.16 38.72
CA GLY A 80 4.18 -39.65 40.05
C GLY A 80 3.40 -40.33 41.20
N ILE A 81 2.14 -40.71 40.98
CA ILE A 81 1.37 -41.51 41.96
C ILE A 81 1.95 -42.92 42.04
N GLY A 82 2.25 -43.56 40.90
CA GLY A 82 2.86 -44.90 40.84
C GLY A 82 4.18 -45.01 41.60
N MET A 83 4.98 -43.92 41.64
CA MET A 83 6.22 -43.85 42.39
C MET A 83 6.06 -44.10 43.90
N HIS A 84 4.91 -43.80 44.48
CA HIS A 84 4.66 -44.07 45.89
C HIS A 84 4.59 -45.59 46.14
N GLY A 85 3.95 -46.33 45.24
CA GLY A 85 3.91 -47.79 45.29
C GLY A 85 5.30 -48.42 45.11
N GLN A 86 6.10 -47.88 44.20
CA GLN A 86 7.48 -48.30 43.98
C GLN A 86 8.35 -48.10 45.23
N ASN A 87 8.29 -46.91 45.85
CA ASN A 87 9.05 -46.64 47.08
C ASN A 87 8.59 -47.51 48.25
N LYS A 88 7.29 -47.77 48.34
CA LYS A 88 6.70 -48.65 49.35
C LYS A 88 7.19 -50.10 49.18
N SER A 89 7.38 -50.56 47.94
CA SER A 89 7.91 -51.92 47.68
C SER A 89 9.30 -52.14 48.28
N LEU A 90 10.20 -51.15 48.21
CA LEU A 90 11.53 -51.26 48.82
C LEU A 90 11.49 -51.42 50.36
N THR A 91 10.44 -50.95 51.03
CA THR A 91 10.30 -51.06 52.50
C THR A 91 9.49 -52.28 52.93
N GLU A 92 8.49 -52.68 52.14
CA GLU A 92 7.60 -53.80 52.47
C GLU A 92 8.03 -55.15 51.87
N THR A 93 9.07 -55.18 51.03
CA THR A 93 9.70 -56.45 50.60
C THR A 93 10.39 -57.10 51.80
N ASN A 94 9.68 -58.04 52.42
CA ASN A 94 10.14 -58.81 53.55
C ASN A 94 10.74 -60.14 53.08
N ILE A 95 11.91 -60.07 52.44
CA ILE A 95 12.74 -61.23 52.12
C ILE A 95 13.76 -61.38 53.23
N ASP A 96 13.87 -62.59 53.78
CA ASP A 96 14.85 -62.95 54.79
C ASP A 96 16.19 -63.33 54.14
N TRP A 97 16.98 -62.30 53.86
CA TRP A 97 18.27 -62.43 53.20
C TRP A 97 19.31 -63.17 54.05
N GLU A 98 19.18 -63.15 55.39
CA GLU A 98 20.08 -63.84 56.30
C GLU A 98 19.86 -65.35 56.19
N THR A 99 18.61 -65.81 56.31
CA THR A 99 18.27 -67.24 56.19
C THR A 99 18.66 -67.82 54.83
N ILE A 100 18.49 -67.06 53.74
CA ILE A 100 18.92 -67.52 52.40
C ILE A 100 20.45 -67.62 52.33
N GLY A 101 21.18 -66.65 52.90
CA GLY A 101 22.65 -66.63 52.88
C GLY A 101 23.31 -67.76 53.67
N GLU A 102 22.64 -68.28 54.70
CA GLU A 102 23.13 -69.39 55.53
C GLU A 102 23.09 -70.77 54.83
N VAL A 103 22.27 -70.93 53.80
CA VAL A 103 22.13 -72.22 53.08
C VAL A 103 23.41 -72.52 52.30
N GLU A 104 24.16 -73.56 52.68
CA GLU A 104 25.45 -73.91 52.04
C GLU A 104 25.29 -74.41 50.59
N ASP A 105 24.27 -75.22 50.30
CA ASP A 105 24.05 -75.72 48.93
C ASP A 105 23.40 -74.64 48.05
N ILE A 106 24.02 -74.37 46.90
CA ILE A 106 23.57 -73.30 46.01
C ILE A 106 22.21 -73.60 45.37
N ASN A 107 21.89 -74.87 45.13
CA ASN A 107 20.62 -75.25 44.51
C ASN A 107 19.48 -75.11 45.51
N GLU A 108 19.68 -75.57 46.74
CA GLU A 108 18.74 -75.35 47.85
C GLU A 108 18.56 -73.85 48.13
N ARG A 109 19.64 -73.07 48.10
CA ARG A 109 19.59 -71.60 48.25
C ARG A 109 18.71 -70.93 47.19
N ILE A 110 18.87 -71.34 45.92
CA ILE A 110 18.04 -70.85 44.81
C ILE A 110 16.57 -71.21 45.01
N ASP A 111 16.27 -72.43 45.43
CA ASP A 111 14.89 -72.89 45.65
C ASP A 111 14.22 -72.13 46.81
N VAL A 112 14.94 -71.86 47.92
CA VAL A 112 14.43 -71.02 49.03
C VAL A 112 14.20 -69.57 48.59
N PHE A 113 15.11 -69.00 47.79
CA PHE A 113 14.93 -67.66 47.25
C PHE A 113 13.70 -67.55 46.35
N GLU A 114 13.46 -68.55 45.48
CA GLU A 114 12.25 -68.61 44.67
C GLU A 114 10.98 -68.64 45.55
N GLU A 115 10.95 -69.49 46.57
CA GLU A 115 9.79 -69.62 47.45
C GLU A 115 9.45 -68.28 48.12
N GLN A 116 10.46 -67.57 48.64
CA GLN A 116 10.24 -66.26 49.25
C GLN A 116 9.74 -65.21 48.24
N VAL A 117 10.25 -65.22 47.01
CA VAL A 117 9.79 -64.29 45.96
C VAL A 117 8.35 -64.62 45.53
N GLN A 118 7.94 -65.89 45.51
CA GLN A 118 6.57 -66.29 45.16
C GLN A 118 5.54 -65.95 46.25
N ILE A 119 5.95 -65.89 47.52
CA ILE A 119 5.08 -65.54 48.65
C ILE A 119 4.83 -64.02 48.72
N LEU A 120 5.59 -63.21 47.99
CA LEU A 120 5.41 -61.76 47.98
C LEU A 120 3.98 -61.36 47.53
N PRO A 121 3.40 -60.30 48.14
CA PRO A 121 2.12 -59.77 47.71
C PRO A 121 2.08 -59.44 46.22
N GLY A 122 0.99 -59.80 45.51
CA GLY A 122 0.89 -59.63 44.06
C GLY A 122 1.05 -58.20 43.54
N TRP A 123 0.82 -57.17 44.38
CA TRP A 123 1.07 -55.77 44.00
C TRP A 123 2.56 -55.43 43.90
N ILE A 124 3.45 -56.15 44.60
CA ILE A 124 4.90 -56.00 44.48
C ILE A 124 5.37 -56.56 43.13
N GLY A 125 4.75 -57.63 42.63
CA GLY A 125 5.08 -58.19 41.31
C GLY A 125 4.89 -57.21 40.14
N GLU A 126 4.01 -56.20 40.29
CA GLU A 126 3.84 -55.15 39.28
C GLU A 126 4.93 -54.05 39.34
N THR A 127 5.74 -54.01 40.40
CA THR A 127 6.79 -52.98 40.60
C THR A 127 8.09 -53.33 39.87
N TYR A 128 8.99 -52.35 39.73
CA TYR A 128 10.30 -52.60 39.11
C TYR A 128 11.12 -53.60 39.95
N LEU A 129 11.03 -53.52 41.28
CA LEU A 129 11.70 -54.44 42.19
C LEU A 129 11.14 -55.86 42.07
N GLY A 130 9.81 -56.02 42.07
CA GLY A 130 9.20 -57.36 41.99
C GLY A 130 9.53 -58.06 40.68
N LYS A 131 9.42 -57.36 39.54
CA LYS A 131 9.83 -57.90 38.24
C LYS A 131 11.30 -58.31 38.25
N ARG A 132 12.18 -57.46 38.78
CA ARG A 132 13.61 -57.76 38.87
C ARG A 132 13.89 -59.00 39.72
N LEU A 133 13.22 -59.17 40.86
CA LEU A 133 13.34 -60.36 41.69
C LEU A 133 12.90 -61.61 40.94
N GLN A 134 11.77 -61.55 40.24
CA GLN A 134 11.26 -62.67 39.43
C GLN A 134 12.19 -63.02 38.26
N ASP A 135 12.73 -62.04 37.56
CA ASP A 135 13.66 -62.24 36.45
C ASP A 135 14.96 -62.89 36.94
N VAL A 136 15.51 -62.42 38.07
CA VAL A 136 16.70 -63.01 38.68
C VAL A 136 16.44 -64.45 39.13
N VAL A 137 15.36 -64.71 39.86
CA VAL A 137 14.96 -66.06 40.27
C VAL A 137 14.87 -66.99 39.06
N SER A 138 14.19 -66.53 38.00
CA SER A 138 14.03 -67.31 36.77
C SER A 138 15.38 -67.63 36.11
N TYR A 139 16.30 -66.66 36.10
CA TYR A 139 17.65 -66.82 35.55
C TYR A 139 18.49 -67.85 36.33
N VAL A 140 18.59 -67.70 37.65
CA VAL A 140 19.41 -68.60 38.48
C VAL A 140 18.82 -70.00 38.54
N LYS A 141 17.49 -70.13 38.56
CA LYS A 141 16.79 -71.42 38.54
C LYS A 141 16.99 -72.17 37.23
N ALA A 142 16.90 -71.47 36.09
CA ALA A 142 17.07 -72.09 34.78
C ALA A 142 18.50 -72.64 34.59
N ARG A 143 19.51 -71.96 35.14
CA ARG A 143 20.92 -72.37 35.03
C ARG A 143 21.40 -73.30 36.14
N ARG A 144 20.70 -73.34 37.28
CA ARG A 144 21.17 -74.01 38.52
C ARG A 144 22.60 -73.56 38.89
N SER A 145 22.88 -72.28 38.67
CA SER A 145 24.19 -71.66 38.89
C SER A 145 24.03 -70.15 39.05
N VAL A 146 24.90 -69.56 39.87
CA VAL A 146 25.01 -68.11 40.10
C VAL A 146 26.18 -67.48 39.32
N GLN A 147 26.84 -68.26 38.46
CA GLN A 147 27.86 -67.76 37.56
C GLN A 147 27.29 -66.66 36.65
N ASP A 148 28.02 -65.56 36.54
CA ASP A 148 27.64 -64.35 35.79
C ASP A 148 26.39 -63.61 36.33
N LEU A 149 25.97 -63.87 37.58
CA LEU A 149 24.83 -63.16 38.17
C LEU A 149 25.05 -61.64 38.21
N ASP A 150 26.26 -61.17 38.50
CA ASP A 150 26.58 -59.74 38.50
C ASP A 150 26.42 -59.10 37.12
N GLU A 151 26.80 -59.81 36.06
CA GLU A 151 26.61 -59.35 34.68
C GLU A 151 25.13 -59.34 34.32
N HIS A 152 24.38 -60.37 34.72
CA HIS A 152 22.94 -60.41 34.51
C HIS A 152 22.20 -59.29 35.26
N LEU A 153 22.61 -58.98 36.50
CA LEU A 153 22.06 -57.85 37.26
C LEU A 153 22.35 -56.50 36.59
N LYS A 154 23.53 -56.32 35.99
CA LYS A 154 23.84 -55.12 35.18
C LYS A 154 22.96 -55.06 33.93
N TYR A 155 22.81 -56.17 33.21
CA TYR A 155 21.92 -56.25 32.05
C TYR A 155 20.46 -55.88 32.40
N LEU A 156 19.92 -56.40 33.51
CA LEU A 156 18.57 -56.05 33.97
C LEU A 156 18.43 -54.58 34.38
N ALA A 157 19.49 -53.97 34.93
CA ALA A 157 19.52 -52.55 35.25
C ALA A 157 19.47 -51.68 33.98
N GLU A 158 20.30 -51.99 32.99
CA GLU A 158 20.31 -51.30 31.69
C GLU A 158 18.95 -51.43 30.99
N LEU A 159 18.40 -52.64 30.94
CA LEU A 159 17.09 -52.90 30.35
C LEU A 159 15.97 -52.11 31.06
N ALA A 160 16.00 -52.02 32.39
CA ALA A 160 15.03 -51.24 33.15
C ALA A 160 15.16 -49.73 32.90
N SER A 161 16.39 -49.22 32.76
CA SER A 161 16.66 -47.82 32.39
C SER A 161 16.14 -47.49 31.00
N GLU A 162 16.37 -48.36 30.01
CA GLU A 162 15.83 -48.22 28.66
C GLU A 162 14.30 -48.23 28.63
N GLN A 163 13.67 -49.16 29.36
CA GLN A 163 12.21 -49.21 29.49
C GLN A 163 11.65 -47.96 30.15
N MET A 164 12.30 -47.45 31.20
CA MET A 164 11.94 -46.18 31.83
C MET A 164 12.00 -45.06 30.79
N HIS A 165 13.09 -44.91 30.05
CA HIS A 165 13.22 -43.88 29.01
C HIS A 165 12.15 -44.02 27.92
N ALA A 166 11.88 -45.23 27.43
CA ALA A 166 10.85 -45.50 26.44
C ALA A 166 9.44 -45.09 26.94
N SER A 167 9.17 -45.26 28.23
CA SER A 167 7.88 -44.86 28.84
C SER A 167 7.62 -43.35 28.83
N TYR A 168 8.65 -42.51 28.66
CA TYR A 168 8.53 -41.06 28.51
C TYR A 168 8.38 -40.59 27.05
N SER A 169 8.37 -41.50 26.08
CA SER A 169 8.25 -41.17 24.65
C SER A 169 7.03 -40.30 24.34
N LEU A 170 5.84 -40.70 24.80
CA LEU A 170 4.60 -39.98 24.53
C LEU A 170 4.61 -38.56 25.09
N ILE A 171 5.01 -38.39 26.35
CA ILE A 171 5.09 -37.05 26.97
C ILE A 171 6.14 -36.18 26.29
N ARG A 172 7.24 -36.75 25.81
CA ARG A 172 8.26 -36.04 25.04
C ARG A 172 7.70 -35.55 23.71
N THR A 173 6.95 -36.40 23.00
CA THR A 173 6.24 -36.01 21.78
C THR A 173 5.25 -34.87 22.04
N ILE A 174 4.47 -34.92 23.12
CA ILE A 174 3.57 -33.84 23.52
C ILE A 174 4.34 -32.55 23.80
N THR A 175 5.42 -32.65 24.56
CA THR A 175 6.28 -31.51 24.94
C THR A 175 6.92 -30.85 23.73
N TRP A 176 7.24 -31.61 22.68
CA TRP A 176 7.71 -31.07 21.40
C TRP A 176 6.58 -30.48 20.55
N ALA A 177 5.38 -31.09 20.58
CA ALA A 177 4.24 -30.64 19.79
C ALA A 177 3.65 -29.31 20.28
N VAL A 178 3.59 -29.08 21.59
CA VAL A 178 2.98 -27.86 22.18
C VAL A 178 3.62 -26.57 21.64
N PRO A 179 4.95 -26.38 21.66
CA PRO A 179 5.59 -25.20 21.06
C PRO A 179 5.38 -25.07 19.55
N ILE A 180 5.35 -26.18 18.81
CA ILE A 180 5.13 -26.18 17.36
C ILE A 180 3.71 -25.70 17.05
N ILE A 181 2.71 -26.11 17.83
CA ILE A 181 1.32 -25.62 17.72
C ILE A 181 1.24 -24.13 18.05
N GLY A 182 1.98 -23.67 19.06
CA GLY A 182 2.11 -22.24 19.36
C GLY A 182 2.68 -21.44 18.20
N PHE A 183 3.78 -21.91 17.61
CA PHE A 183 4.37 -21.31 16.42
C PHE A 183 3.40 -21.32 15.22
N LEU A 184 2.68 -22.42 15.00
CA LEU A 184 1.62 -22.48 13.99
C LEU A 184 0.54 -21.40 14.23
N GLY A 185 0.22 -21.11 15.50
CA GLY A 185 -0.63 -20.01 15.90
C GLY A 185 -0.13 -18.64 15.42
N THR A 186 1.19 -18.37 15.55
CA THR A 186 1.76 -17.13 14.97
C THR A 186 1.58 -17.05 13.47
N VAL A 187 1.88 -18.13 12.76
CA VAL A 187 1.84 -18.17 11.29
C VAL A 187 0.42 -17.91 10.81
N ILE A 188 -0.57 -18.55 11.43
CA ILE A 188 -1.98 -18.35 11.09
C ILE A 188 -2.42 -16.92 11.45
N GLY A 189 -2.13 -16.43 12.65
CA GLY A 189 -2.56 -15.09 13.08
C GLY A 189 -1.95 -13.97 12.23
N ILE A 190 -0.66 -14.07 11.88
CA ILE A 190 0.00 -13.11 10.97
C ILE A 190 -0.58 -13.22 9.56
N THR A 191 -0.86 -14.43 9.06
CA THR A 191 -1.45 -14.61 7.73
C THR A 191 -2.84 -13.96 7.66
N ILE A 192 -3.67 -14.11 8.69
CA ILE A 192 -4.98 -13.45 8.79
C ILE A 192 -4.81 -11.93 8.85
N ALA A 193 -3.85 -11.44 9.65
CA ALA A 193 -3.59 -10.02 9.78
C ALA A 193 -3.19 -9.39 8.42
N ILE A 194 -2.33 -10.05 7.65
CA ILE A 194 -1.89 -9.56 6.33
C ILE A 194 -3.01 -9.65 5.29
N ALA A 195 -3.80 -10.73 5.29
CA ALA A 195 -4.88 -10.93 4.33
C ALA A 195 -5.97 -9.85 4.39
N ASN A 196 -6.16 -9.24 5.56
CA ASN A 196 -7.18 -8.21 5.79
C ASN A 196 -6.68 -6.78 5.55
N VAL A 197 -5.44 -6.58 5.09
CA VAL A 197 -4.92 -5.25 4.74
C VAL A 197 -5.46 -4.85 3.36
N THR A 198 -6.55 -4.08 3.33
CA THR A 198 -7.05 -3.44 2.10
C THR A 198 -6.73 -1.93 2.09
N PRO A 199 -6.02 -1.41 1.07
CA PRO A 199 -5.61 0.00 1.00
C PRO A 199 -6.77 1.01 1.07
N ASP A 200 -7.97 0.59 0.65
CA ASP A 200 -9.13 1.47 0.48
C ASP A 200 -9.99 1.61 1.75
N GLN A 201 -9.72 0.84 2.81
CA GLN A 201 -10.48 0.84 4.08
C GLN A 201 -9.57 0.72 5.31
N LEU A 202 -8.56 1.60 5.40
CA LEU A 202 -7.54 1.58 6.45
C LEU A 202 -8.14 1.57 7.87
N ASP A 203 -9.16 2.39 8.15
CA ASP A 203 -9.76 2.45 9.51
C ASP A 203 -10.44 1.14 9.95
N THR A 204 -11.07 0.40 9.03
CA THR A 204 -11.70 -0.91 9.32
C THR A 204 -10.64 -2.02 9.37
N SER A 205 -9.69 -2.00 8.42
CA SER A 205 -8.63 -3.01 8.33
C SER A 205 -7.70 -3.02 9.55
N LEU A 206 -7.49 -1.89 10.24
CA LEU A 206 -6.67 -1.82 11.44
C LEU A 206 -7.23 -2.68 12.59
N SER A 207 -8.55 -2.73 12.77
CA SER A 207 -9.16 -3.58 13.82
C SER A 207 -9.02 -5.07 13.51
N GLU A 208 -9.09 -5.45 12.24
CA GLU A 208 -8.94 -6.85 11.82
C GLU A 208 -7.49 -7.31 11.87
N VAL A 209 -6.56 -6.43 11.48
CA VAL A 209 -5.10 -6.65 11.61
C VAL A 209 -4.69 -6.83 13.07
N THR A 210 -5.19 -5.97 13.96
CA THR A 210 -4.90 -6.07 15.40
C THR A 210 -5.50 -7.34 16.02
N GLY A 211 -6.66 -7.79 15.55
CA GLY A 211 -7.24 -9.08 15.93
C GLY A 211 -6.35 -10.27 15.52
N GLY A 212 -5.89 -10.32 14.26
CA GLY A 212 -5.00 -11.38 13.79
C GLY A 212 -3.65 -11.42 14.52
N LEU A 213 -3.08 -10.25 14.80
CA LEU A 213 -1.86 -10.13 15.62
C LEU A 213 -2.09 -10.56 17.07
N ALA A 214 -3.23 -10.22 17.67
CA ALA A 214 -3.56 -10.67 19.02
C ALA A 214 -3.63 -12.21 19.10
N VAL A 215 -4.29 -12.87 18.14
CA VAL A 215 -4.32 -14.34 18.04
C VAL A 215 -2.91 -14.92 17.92
N ALA A 216 -2.05 -14.34 17.08
CA ALA A 216 -0.67 -14.79 16.90
C ALA A 216 0.14 -14.74 18.22
N PHE A 217 0.05 -13.63 18.95
CA PHE A 217 0.78 -13.46 20.20
C PHE A 217 0.20 -14.31 21.34
N ASP A 218 -1.13 -14.36 21.47
CA ASP A 218 -1.79 -15.05 22.58
C ASP A 218 -1.60 -16.57 22.49
N THR A 219 -1.77 -17.16 21.30
CA THR A 219 -1.52 -18.60 21.06
C THR A 219 -0.09 -19.02 21.40
N THR A 220 0.88 -18.17 21.12
CA THR A 220 2.31 -18.43 21.39
C THR A 220 2.64 -18.30 22.86
N ALA A 221 2.17 -17.21 23.48
CA ALA A 221 2.38 -16.98 24.90
C ALA A 221 1.78 -18.13 25.74
N LEU A 222 0.56 -18.56 25.38
CA LEU A 222 -0.08 -19.73 26.01
C LEU A 222 0.76 -20.99 25.82
N ALA A 223 1.12 -21.32 24.58
CA ALA A 223 1.86 -22.55 24.28
C ALA A 223 3.21 -22.61 25.01
N LEU A 224 3.97 -21.52 25.04
CA LEU A 224 5.23 -21.45 25.76
C LEU A 224 5.04 -21.56 27.28
N GLY A 225 4.02 -20.89 27.83
CA GLY A 225 3.69 -20.97 29.25
C GLY A 225 3.33 -22.40 29.69
N LEU A 226 2.43 -23.05 28.95
CA LEU A 226 2.03 -24.44 29.21
C LEU A 226 3.18 -25.42 28.98
N SER A 227 3.97 -25.22 27.94
CA SER A 227 5.15 -26.05 27.64
C SER A 227 6.18 -25.98 28.76
N LEU A 228 6.44 -24.79 29.32
CA LEU A 228 7.40 -24.63 30.42
C LEU A 228 7.00 -25.47 31.64
N VAL A 229 5.71 -25.43 32.00
CA VAL A 229 5.17 -26.23 33.11
C VAL A 229 5.27 -27.73 32.82
N LEU A 230 4.97 -28.17 31.59
CA LEU A 230 5.11 -29.58 31.19
C LEU A 230 6.55 -30.07 31.25
N VAL A 231 7.49 -29.31 30.67
CA VAL A 231 8.92 -29.64 30.68
C VAL A 231 9.42 -29.78 32.10
N PHE A 232 9.11 -28.81 32.96
CA PHE A 232 9.54 -28.82 34.36
C PHE A 232 8.94 -30.01 35.13
N SER A 233 7.64 -30.27 34.97
CA SER A 233 6.96 -31.39 35.63
C SER A 233 7.53 -32.73 35.18
N THR A 234 7.80 -32.87 33.87
CA THR A 234 8.44 -34.06 33.29
C THR A 234 9.82 -34.27 33.89
N PHE A 235 10.65 -33.23 33.92
CA PHE A 235 11.99 -33.29 34.50
C PHE A 235 11.99 -33.73 35.97
N VAL A 236 11.09 -33.19 36.79
CA VAL A 236 11.01 -33.54 38.21
C VAL A 236 10.66 -35.02 38.37
N VAL A 237 9.63 -35.51 37.68
CA VAL A 237 9.19 -36.90 37.82
C VAL A 237 10.19 -37.88 37.21
N GLU A 238 10.76 -37.59 36.05
CA GLU A 238 11.80 -38.41 35.42
C GLU A 238 13.03 -38.53 36.33
N ARG A 239 13.48 -37.41 36.92
CA ARG A 239 14.60 -37.41 37.87
C ARG A 239 14.30 -38.20 39.15
N MET A 240 13.07 -38.12 39.64
CA MET A 240 12.69 -38.90 40.82
C MET A 240 12.62 -40.40 40.48
N GLU A 241 12.07 -40.78 39.32
CA GLU A 241 11.95 -42.17 38.88
C GLU A 241 13.34 -42.80 38.68
N GLN A 242 14.26 -42.07 38.04
CA GLN A 242 15.66 -42.50 37.88
C GLN A 242 16.36 -42.75 39.23
N LYS A 243 16.15 -41.88 40.22
CA LYS A 243 16.68 -42.10 41.59
C LYS A 243 16.08 -43.33 42.27
N GLN A 244 14.84 -43.69 41.97
CA GLN A 244 14.27 -44.92 42.52
C GLN A 244 14.88 -46.16 41.85
N LEU A 245 15.10 -46.11 40.54
CA LEU A 245 15.76 -47.20 39.83
C LEU A 245 17.17 -47.45 40.38
N GLU A 246 17.94 -46.38 40.64
CA GLU A 246 19.25 -46.45 41.30
C GLU A 246 19.18 -47.12 42.69
N LYS A 247 18.15 -46.81 43.49
CA LYS A 247 17.94 -47.48 44.80
C LYS A 247 17.65 -48.98 44.63
N ILE A 248 16.88 -49.35 43.62
CA ILE A 248 16.58 -50.76 43.32
C ILE A 248 17.84 -51.49 42.85
N GLU A 249 18.70 -50.82 42.08
CA GLU A 249 20.01 -51.35 41.69
C GLU A 249 20.91 -51.59 42.90
N LEU A 250 21.06 -50.59 43.77
CA LEU A 250 21.82 -50.73 45.01
C LEU A 250 21.27 -51.85 45.90
N PHE A 251 19.95 -51.96 46.01
CA PHE A 251 19.29 -53.05 46.73
C PHE A 251 19.65 -54.42 46.13
N GLY A 252 19.63 -54.54 44.80
CA GLY A 252 20.00 -55.76 44.10
C GLY A 252 21.46 -56.15 44.35
N ILE A 253 22.39 -55.20 44.28
CA ILE A 253 23.81 -55.47 44.53
C ILE A 253 24.06 -55.84 46.00
N GLN A 254 23.48 -55.11 46.94
CA GLN A 254 23.72 -55.33 48.37
C GLN A 254 23.09 -56.63 48.89
N ASN A 255 21.88 -56.96 48.44
CA ASN A 255 21.17 -58.11 48.98
C ASN A 255 21.31 -59.33 48.07
N ILE A 256 20.96 -59.21 46.79
CA ILE A 256 20.91 -60.36 45.87
C ILE A 256 22.33 -60.87 45.56
N ALA A 257 23.24 -59.99 45.14
CA ALA A 257 24.58 -60.42 44.77
C ALA A 257 25.38 -60.94 45.97
N THR A 258 25.27 -60.29 47.13
CA THR A 258 25.94 -60.76 48.36
C THR A 258 25.38 -62.09 48.85
N CYS A 259 24.05 -62.24 48.89
CA CYS A 259 23.40 -63.48 49.33
C CYS A 259 23.70 -64.67 48.41
N MET A 260 23.84 -64.42 47.11
CA MET A 260 24.12 -65.45 46.10
C MET A 260 25.63 -65.66 45.84
N SER A 261 26.51 -64.93 46.53
CA SER A 261 27.95 -65.12 46.39
C SER A 261 28.39 -66.46 46.98
N VAL A 262 29.30 -67.13 46.28
CA VAL A 262 29.94 -68.36 46.75
C VAL A 262 31.15 -67.97 47.59
N SER A 263 31.21 -68.39 48.86
CA SER A 263 32.41 -68.20 49.70
C SER A 263 33.60 -68.89 49.03
N GLU A 264 34.70 -68.16 48.79
CA GLU A 264 35.94 -68.53 48.08
C GLU A 264 36.76 -69.71 48.67
N LYS A 265 36.16 -70.71 49.31
CA LYS A 265 36.91 -71.78 50.00
C LYS A 265 37.40 -72.92 49.12
N SER A 266 37.27 -72.85 47.80
CA SER A 266 37.78 -73.90 46.91
C SER A 266 38.27 -73.37 45.58
N VAL A 267 39.18 -72.40 45.57
CA VAL A 267 39.90 -72.07 44.34
C VAL A 267 41.00 -73.11 44.13
N SER A 268 40.87 -73.88 43.05
CA SER A 268 41.88 -74.85 42.63
C SER A 268 43.20 -74.13 42.30
N PRO A 269 44.38 -74.74 42.54
CA PRO A 269 45.67 -74.16 42.14
C PRO A 269 45.76 -73.79 40.65
N LEU A 270 44.91 -74.40 39.80
CA LEU A 270 44.80 -74.08 38.38
C LEU A 270 44.03 -72.77 38.12
N GLU A 271 42.97 -72.50 38.87
CA GLU A 271 42.15 -71.29 38.73
C GLU A 271 42.90 -70.05 39.24
N LEU A 272 43.74 -70.19 40.27
CA LEU A 272 44.68 -69.16 40.69
C LEU A 272 45.70 -68.82 39.60
N ALA A 273 46.22 -69.83 38.90
CA ALA A 273 47.17 -69.62 37.80
C ALA A 273 46.49 -68.99 36.56
N GLU A 274 45.24 -69.34 36.27
CA GLU A 274 44.44 -68.68 35.22
C GLU A 274 44.12 -67.23 35.59
N ALA A 275 43.77 -66.95 36.84
CA ALA A 275 43.53 -65.60 37.32
C ALA A 275 44.80 -64.73 37.23
N GLU A 276 45.96 -65.28 37.61
CA GLU A 276 47.26 -64.57 37.51
C GLU A 276 47.65 -64.31 36.04
N ALA A 277 47.45 -65.28 35.15
CA ALA A 277 47.68 -65.11 33.71
C ALA A 277 46.72 -64.09 33.08
N ALA A 278 45.44 -64.10 33.47
CA ALA A 278 44.46 -63.11 33.04
C ALA A 278 44.84 -61.70 33.53
N GLN A 279 45.33 -61.57 34.76
CA GLN A 279 45.77 -60.30 35.32
C GLN A 279 47.01 -59.75 34.60
N GLN A 280 47.96 -60.61 34.22
CA GLN A 280 49.10 -60.22 33.38
C GLN A 280 48.68 -59.78 31.97
N LEU A 281 47.70 -60.46 31.37
CA LEU A 281 47.15 -60.07 30.08
C LEU A 281 46.48 -58.69 30.16
N VAL A 282 45.64 -58.47 31.19
CA VAL A 282 44.98 -57.19 31.43
C VAL A 282 46.01 -56.06 31.56
N GLN A 283 47.05 -56.26 32.38
CA GLN A 283 48.11 -55.27 32.57
C GLN A 283 48.88 -55.00 31.26
N SER A 284 49.18 -56.04 30.48
CA SER A 284 49.82 -55.90 29.17
C SER A 284 48.95 -55.14 28.17
N THR A 285 47.64 -55.38 28.16
CA THR A 285 46.70 -54.59 27.36
C THR A 285 46.58 -53.15 27.84
N GLU A 286 46.63 -52.89 29.14
CA GLU A 286 46.60 -51.53 29.68
C GLU A 286 47.83 -50.73 29.22
N GLU A 287 49.02 -51.32 29.29
CA GLU A 287 50.24 -50.71 28.74
C GLU A 287 50.16 -50.46 27.23
N MET A 288 49.57 -51.40 26.48
CA MET A 288 49.36 -51.24 25.04
C MET A 288 48.35 -50.13 24.72
N ILE A 289 47.26 -50.03 25.46
CA ILE A 289 46.25 -48.97 25.33
C ILE A 289 46.86 -47.61 25.66
N GLN A 290 47.70 -47.51 26.70
CA GLN A 290 48.42 -46.27 27.01
C GLN A 290 49.36 -45.87 25.87
N ARG A 291 50.20 -46.78 25.37
CA ARG A 291 51.08 -46.52 24.23
C ARG A 291 50.29 -46.12 22.98
N GLN A 292 49.18 -46.78 22.71
CA GLN A 292 48.31 -46.44 21.59
C GLN A 292 47.74 -45.03 21.78
N THR A 293 47.25 -44.70 22.98
CA THR A 293 46.70 -43.37 23.29
C THR A 293 47.75 -42.26 23.10
N GLU A 294 48.99 -42.47 23.53
CA GLU A 294 50.09 -41.55 23.31
C GLU A 294 50.37 -41.33 21.81
N LEU A 295 50.42 -42.41 21.02
CA LEU A 295 50.59 -42.33 19.56
C LEU A 295 49.43 -41.59 18.89
N TRP A 296 48.19 -41.82 19.33
CA TRP A 296 47.02 -41.10 18.85
C TRP A 296 47.11 -39.61 19.19
N GLN A 297 47.53 -39.25 20.40
CA GLN A 297 47.70 -37.86 20.82
C GLN A 297 48.78 -37.15 19.99
N GLN A 298 49.90 -37.81 19.72
CA GLN A 298 50.96 -37.29 18.85
C GLN A 298 50.48 -37.09 17.40
N ASN A 299 49.72 -38.05 16.86
CA ASN A 299 49.16 -37.95 15.51
C ASN A 299 48.11 -36.83 15.41
N LEU A 300 47.24 -36.69 16.41
CA LEU A 300 46.25 -35.61 16.46
C LEU A 300 46.91 -34.24 16.54
N GLU A 301 47.97 -34.09 17.34
CA GLU A 301 48.71 -32.83 17.41
C GLU A 301 49.43 -32.52 16.08
N SER A 302 49.99 -33.54 15.42
CA SER A 302 50.57 -33.40 14.08
C SER A 302 49.52 -32.98 13.04
N LEU A 303 48.34 -33.59 13.06
CA LEU A 303 47.21 -33.23 12.19
C LEU A 303 46.74 -31.80 12.46
N ARG A 304 46.62 -31.42 13.73
CA ARG A 304 46.25 -30.05 14.14
C ARG A 304 47.25 -29.02 13.60
N SER A 305 48.55 -29.30 13.74
CA SER A 305 49.61 -28.44 13.22
C SER A 305 49.54 -28.28 11.70
N ARG A 306 49.41 -29.40 10.96
CA ARG A 306 49.23 -29.38 9.51
C ARG A 306 47.96 -28.65 9.08
N TRP A 307 46.86 -28.83 9.82
CA TRP A 307 45.60 -28.16 9.54
C TRP A 307 45.73 -26.64 9.71
N ASN A 308 46.37 -26.19 10.80
CA ASN A 308 46.62 -24.76 11.02
C ASN A 308 47.47 -24.17 9.90
N GLU A 309 48.52 -24.86 9.47
CA GLU A 309 49.37 -24.41 8.36
C GLU A 309 48.60 -24.32 7.03
N VAL A 310 47.73 -25.29 6.74
CA VAL A 310 46.86 -25.27 5.56
C VAL A 310 45.86 -24.11 5.63
N MET A 311 45.25 -23.87 6.79
CA MET A 311 44.31 -22.75 6.99
C MET A 311 44.98 -21.40 6.83
N GLU A 312 46.20 -21.24 7.36
CA GLU A 312 46.98 -20.01 7.22
C GLU A 312 47.31 -19.74 5.74
N ARG A 313 47.77 -20.76 5.00
CA ARG A 313 48.00 -20.64 3.55
C ARG A 313 46.71 -20.30 2.80
N GLN A 314 45.58 -20.90 3.18
CA GLN A 314 44.29 -20.65 2.53
C GLN A 314 43.79 -19.22 2.81
N GLN A 315 43.99 -18.69 4.02
CA GLN A 315 43.68 -17.31 4.36
C GLN A 315 44.49 -16.34 3.50
N VAL A 316 45.81 -16.53 3.41
CA VAL A 316 46.68 -15.67 2.59
C VAL A 316 46.26 -15.70 1.11
N ASN A 317 45.97 -16.88 0.57
CA ASN A 317 45.51 -17.00 -0.82
C ASN A 317 44.15 -16.33 -1.04
N PHE A 318 43.23 -16.48 -0.07
CA PHE A 318 41.91 -15.85 -0.14
C PHE A 318 42.03 -14.32 -0.11
N ASP A 319 42.80 -13.77 0.82
CA ASP A 319 43.05 -12.33 0.94
C ASP A 319 43.64 -11.77 -0.36
N GLN A 320 44.63 -12.43 -0.94
CA GLN A 320 45.22 -12.04 -2.23
C GLN A 320 44.19 -12.09 -3.37
N SER A 321 43.40 -13.16 -3.45
CA SER A 321 42.39 -13.30 -4.50
C SER A 321 41.29 -12.24 -4.41
N MET A 322 40.85 -11.90 -3.20
CA MET A 322 39.86 -10.87 -2.95
C MET A 322 40.42 -9.48 -3.27
N GLN A 323 41.65 -9.19 -2.83
CA GLN A 323 42.32 -7.92 -3.13
C GLN A 323 42.49 -7.72 -4.64
N GLN A 324 42.94 -8.77 -5.35
CA GLN A 324 43.11 -8.71 -6.80
C GLN A 324 41.76 -8.57 -7.53
N GLY A 325 40.75 -9.34 -7.12
CA GLY A 325 39.41 -9.29 -7.70
C GLY A 325 38.73 -7.92 -7.50
N MET A 326 38.86 -7.35 -6.30
CA MET A 326 38.34 -6.03 -5.96
C MET A 326 39.05 -4.93 -6.76
N SER A 327 40.40 -4.98 -6.84
CA SER A 327 41.18 -4.01 -7.64
C SER A 327 40.77 -4.06 -9.10
N ASN A 328 40.73 -5.26 -9.70
CA ASN A 328 40.32 -5.42 -11.10
C ASN A 328 38.90 -4.90 -11.35
N THR A 329 37.98 -5.13 -10.41
CA THR A 329 36.58 -4.68 -10.53
C THR A 329 36.48 -3.16 -10.42
N LEU A 330 37.19 -2.54 -9.47
CA LEU A 330 37.23 -1.09 -9.29
C LEU A 330 37.88 -0.40 -10.50
N ASP A 331 38.97 -0.96 -11.03
CA ASP A 331 39.62 -0.44 -12.24
C ASP A 331 38.68 -0.54 -13.45
N THR A 332 37.98 -1.67 -13.60
CA THR A 332 36.99 -1.85 -14.66
C THR A 332 35.85 -0.83 -14.54
N HIS A 333 35.26 -0.65 -13.36
CA HIS A 333 34.21 0.35 -13.14
C HIS A 333 34.70 1.78 -13.35
N SER A 334 35.93 2.10 -12.93
CA SER A 334 36.54 3.41 -13.16
C SER A 334 36.65 3.70 -14.67
N SER A 335 37.15 2.73 -15.45
CA SER A 335 37.24 2.85 -16.91
C SER A 335 35.87 2.98 -17.59
N GLN A 336 34.85 2.26 -17.11
CA GLN A 336 33.48 2.37 -17.62
C GLN A 336 32.86 3.74 -17.33
N LEU A 337 33.06 4.27 -16.11
CA LEU A 337 32.60 5.61 -15.75
C LEU A 337 33.29 6.69 -16.58
N GLU A 338 34.58 6.55 -16.84
CA GLU A 338 35.31 7.46 -17.72
C GLU A 338 34.79 7.40 -19.16
N SER A 339 34.52 6.20 -19.68
CA SER A 339 33.90 6.01 -21.00
C SER A 339 32.53 6.66 -21.08
N LEU A 340 31.64 6.40 -20.12
CA LEU A 340 30.30 6.98 -20.07
C LEU A 340 30.35 8.51 -19.96
N ARG A 341 31.27 9.05 -19.14
CA ARG A 341 31.49 10.49 -19.05
C ARG A 341 31.89 11.09 -20.40
N ASN A 342 32.81 10.44 -21.12
CA ASN A 342 33.27 10.93 -22.42
C ASN A 342 32.18 10.85 -23.49
N GLU A 343 31.36 9.80 -23.48
CA GLU A 343 30.20 9.66 -24.35
C GLU A 343 29.15 10.75 -24.07
N PHE A 344 28.84 11.00 -22.79
CA PHE A 344 27.95 12.08 -22.38
C PHE A 344 28.45 13.46 -22.81
N LEU A 345 29.74 13.75 -22.60
CA LEU A 345 30.34 15.02 -23.03
C LEU A 345 30.28 15.19 -24.56
N SER A 346 30.52 14.11 -25.32
CA SER A 346 30.42 14.13 -26.78
C SER A 346 28.99 14.37 -27.26
N ALA A 347 28.01 13.71 -26.64
CA ALA A 347 26.60 13.93 -26.92
C ALA A 347 26.19 15.37 -26.58
N TYR A 348 26.62 15.89 -25.43
CA TYR A 348 26.36 17.26 -25.03
C TYR A 348 26.95 18.29 -26.01
N GLN A 349 28.20 18.11 -26.44
CA GLN A 349 28.82 18.95 -27.47
C GLN A 349 28.03 18.92 -28.78
N SER A 350 27.68 17.72 -29.26
CA SER A 350 26.91 17.57 -30.50
C SER A 350 25.53 18.23 -30.41
N THR A 351 24.82 18.09 -29.29
CA THR A 351 23.54 18.78 -29.08
C THR A 351 23.70 20.30 -29.04
N THR A 352 24.79 20.79 -28.45
CA THR A 352 25.08 22.22 -28.40
C THR A 352 25.35 22.79 -29.79
N GLU A 353 26.15 22.10 -30.62
CA GLU A 353 26.37 22.46 -32.02
C GLU A 353 25.07 22.45 -32.84
N GLN A 354 24.19 21.46 -32.62
CA GLN A 354 22.88 21.42 -33.26
C GLN A 354 21.99 22.60 -32.86
N ILE A 355 21.99 22.99 -31.58
CA ILE A 355 21.25 24.15 -31.10
C ILE A 355 21.81 25.44 -31.71
N GLU A 356 23.12 25.58 -31.82
CA GLU A 356 23.77 26.74 -32.46
C GLU A 356 23.40 26.84 -33.95
N LEU A 357 23.44 25.73 -34.68
CA LEU A 357 22.99 25.65 -36.07
C LEU A 357 21.49 26.00 -36.21
N MET A 358 20.66 25.51 -35.28
CA MET A 358 19.23 25.81 -35.28
C MET A 358 18.95 27.29 -35.01
N MET A 359 19.65 27.90 -34.05
CA MET A 359 19.55 29.33 -33.76
C MET A 359 19.99 30.18 -34.96
N THR A 360 21.08 29.79 -35.62
CA THR A 360 21.58 30.50 -36.81
C THR A 360 20.56 30.45 -37.95
N ARG A 361 20.00 29.26 -38.25
CA ARG A 361 18.94 29.10 -39.26
C ARG A 361 17.68 29.89 -38.90
N TRP A 362 17.32 29.92 -37.62
CA TRP A 362 16.17 30.69 -37.15
C TRP A 362 16.38 32.19 -37.33
N GLN A 363 17.57 32.71 -36.97
CA GLN A 363 17.92 34.11 -37.21
C GLN A 363 17.90 34.49 -38.69
N GLU A 364 18.42 33.62 -39.56
CA GLU A 364 18.43 33.86 -41.01
C GLU A 364 17.00 33.87 -41.58
N THR A 365 16.15 32.95 -41.13
CA THR A 365 14.72 32.91 -41.50
C THR A 365 13.98 34.15 -41.01
N GLN A 366 14.27 34.63 -39.79
CA GLN A 366 13.71 35.88 -39.26
C GLN A 366 14.14 37.10 -40.08
N LYS A 367 15.42 37.18 -40.46
CA LYS A 367 15.93 38.27 -41.29
C LYS A 367 15.26 38.29 -42.67
N GLU A 368 15.09 37.12 -43.29
CA GLU A 368 14.38 37.00 -44.57
C GLU A 368 12.91 37.38 -44.44
N SER A 369 12.21 36.89 -43.42
CA SER A 369 10.81 37.25 -43.14
C SER A 369 10.64 38.77 -42.92
N ASN A 370 11.54 39.39 -42.16
CA ASN A 370 11.49 40.83 -41.91
C ASN A 370 11.79 41.65 -43.18
N ASN A 371 12.72 41.19 -44.03
CA ASN A 371 12.97 41.78 -45.33
C ASN A 371 11.73 41.67 -46.25
N GLN A 372 11.05 40.54 -46.27
CA GLN A 372 9.82 40.36 -47.04
C GLN A 372 8.70 41.25 -46.53
N PHE A 373 8.52 41.33 -45.21
CA PHE A 373 7.54 42.23 -44.59
C PHE A 373 7.84 43.70 -44.92
N SER A 374 9.11 44.13 -44.84
CA SER A 374 9.54 45.48 -45.21
C SER A 374 9.29 45.79 -46.69
N LYS A 375 9.61 44.85 -47.59
CA LYS A 375 9.28 44.97 -49.02
C LYS A 375 7.77 45.11 -49.26
N HIS A 376 6.96 44.33 -48.54
CA HIS A 376 5.51 44.39 -48.63
C HIS A 376 4.98 45.74 -48.14
N LEU A 377 5.49 46.26 -47.02
CA LEU A 377 5.16 47.61 -46.54
C LEU A 377 5.55 48.71 -47.53
N ALA A 378 6.73 48.61 -48.14
CA ALA A 378 7.18 49.57 -49.16
C ALA A 378 6.28 49.54 -50.41
N GLN A 379 5.79 48.36 -50.80
CA GLN A 379 4.86 48.21 -51.91
C GLN A 379 3.50 48.85 -51.60
N ILE A 380 2.95 48.59 -50.41
CA ILE A 380 1.72 49.25 -49.93
C ILE A 380 1.90 50.77 -49.91
N TRP A 381 3.04 51.26 -49.40
CA TRP A 381 3.33 52.70 -49.37
C TRP A 381 3.36 53.32 -50.76
N ASN A 382 3.99 52.65 -51.74
CA ASN A 382 4.04 53.13 -53.11
C ASN A 382 2.65 53.17 -53.78
N GLU A 383 1.80 52.16 -53.55
CA GLU A 383 0.42 52.17 -54.05
C GLU A 383 -0.37 53.35 -53.49
N VAL A 384 -0.33 53.54 -52.16
CA VAL A 384 -1.00 54.68 -51.50
C VAL A 384 -0.46 56.02 -52.00
N HIS A 385 0.85 56.13 -52.18
CA HIS A 385 1.48 57.36 -52.68
C HIS A 385 1.06 57.68 -54.12
N GLN A 386 0.99 56.68 -55.00
CA GLN A 386 0.50 56.86 -56.37
C GLN A 386 -0.98 57.26 -56.41
N ASP A 387 -1.82 56.65 -55.55
CA ASP A 387 -3.22 57.01 -55.44
C ASP A 387 -3.40 58.47 -55.00
N VAL A 388 -2.62 58.92 -54.00
CA VAL A 388 -2.65 60.31 -53.52
C VAL A 388 -2.19 61.31 -54.59
N ILE A 389 -1.09 61.03 -55.31
CA ILE A 389 -0.62 61.90 -56.40
C ILE A 389 -1.68 61.98 -57.50
N SER A 390 -2.28 60.86 -57.88
CA SER A 390 -3.31 60.83 -58.92
C SER A 390 -4.55 61.65 -58.52
N ALA A 391 -4.96 61.60 -57.24
CA ALA A 391 -6.05 62.41 -56.70
C ALA A 391 -5.72 63.92 -56.71
N GLN A 392 -4.51 64.29 -56.29
CA GLN A 392 -4.05 65.69 -56.30
C GLN A 392 -3.94 66.25 -57.72
N THR A 393 -3.55 65.42 -58.69
CA THR A 393 -3.43 65.83 -60.10
C THR A 393 -4.80 66.08 -60.71
N ARG A 394 -5.79 65.22 -60.41
CA ARG A 394 -7.20 65.45 -60.80
C ARG A 394 -7.75 66.75 -60.23
N GLN A 395 -7.46 67.04 -58.95
CA GLN A 395 -7.91 68.27 -58.31
C GLN A 395 -7.28 69.52 -58.93
N THR A 396 -5.97 69.49 -59.21
CA THR A 396 -5.26 70.63 -59.84
C THR A 396 -5.81 70.90 -61.24
N SER A 397 -6.07 69.85 -62.03
CA SER A 397 -6.67 70.00 -63.38
C SER A 397 -8.08 70.60 -63.33
N GLN A 398 -8.91 70.23 -62.35
CA GLN A 398 -10.24 70.82 -62.18
C GLN A 398 -10.18 72.30 -61.79
N ILE A 399 -9.20 72.69 -60.97
CA ILE A 399 -8.97 74.09 -60.59
C ILE A 399 -8.49 74.90 -61.81
N GLU A 400 -7.61 74.35 -62.64
CA GLU A 400 -7.10 75.00 -63.85
C GLU A 400 -8.20 75.23 -64.90
N GLU A 401 -9.12 74.28 -65.05
CA GLU A 401 -10.27 74.42 -65.95
C GLU A 401 -11.26 75.49 -65.46
N ALA A 402 -11.60 75.47 -64.16
CA ALA A 402 -12.47 76.49 -63.55
C ALA A 402 -11.86 77.89 -63.61
N THR A 403 -10.55 78.03 -63.39
CA THR A 403 -9.85 79.33 -63.50
C THR A 403 -9.80 79.85 -64.94
N LYS A 404 -9.71 78.96 -65.94
CA LYS A 404 -9.78 79.34 -67.35
C LYS A 404 -11.18 79.81 -67.76
N GLU A 405 -12.22 79.19 -67.23
CA GLU A 405 -13.62 79.59 -67.41
C GLU A 405 -13.89 80.97 -66.78
N ILE A 406 -13.46 81.17 -65.53
CA ILE A 406 -13.55 82.46 -64.83
C ILE A 406 -12.78 83.55 -65.60
N ALA A 407 -11.56 83.26 -66.08
CA ALA A 407 -10.78 84.22 -66.87
C ALA A 407 -11.45 84.55 -68.22
N GLY A 408 -12.24 83.64 -68.78
CA GLY A 408 -13.08 83.86 -69.96
C GLY A 408 -14.21 84.84 -69.68
N GLU A 409 -14.97 84.61 -68.60
CA GLU A 409 -16.07 85.50 -68.19
C GLU A 409 -15.57 86.92 -67.87
N VAL A 410 -14.45 87.06 -67.16
CA VAL A 410 -13.89 88.38 -66.82
C VAL A 410 -13.48 89.18 -68.06
N ARG A 411 -12.96 88.53 -69.12
CA ARG A 411 -12.66 89.22 -70.39
C ARG A 411 -13.92 89.68 -71.10
N GLN A 412 -14.96 88.85 -71.10
CA GLN A 412 -16.24 89.19 -71.72
C GLN A 412 -16.90 90.38 -71.01
N TRP A 413 -16.86 90.38 -69.67
CA TRP A 413 -17.33 91.49 -68.86
C TRP A 413 -16.57 92.80 -69.15
N ASN A 414 -15.23 92.74 -69.27
CA ASN A 414 -14.43 93.92 -69.59
C ASN A 414 -14.74 94.48 -71.00
N HIS A 415 -15.01 93.61 -71.98
CA HIS A 415 -15.41 94.04 -73.32
C HIS A 415 -16.78 94.75 -73.31
N GLN A 416 -17.76 94.21 -72.58
CA GLN A 416 -19.07 94.86 -72.42
C GLN A 416 -18.96 96.24 -71.75
N LEU A 417 -18.08 96.37 -70.75
CA LEU A 417 -17.86 97.64 -70.06
C LEU A 417 -17.30 98.71 -71.01
N LYS A 418 -16.42 98.30 -71.93
CA LYS A 418 -15.84 99.19 -72.95
C LYS A 418 -16.89 99.66 -73.97
N GLU A 419 -17.71 98.76 -74.50
CA GLU A 419 -18.82 99.12 -75.41
C GLU A 419 -19.81 100.07 -74.72
N THR A 420 -20.17 99.79 -73.47
CA THR A 420 -21.08 100.64 -72.68
C THR A 420 -20.48 102.03 -72.43
N SER A 421 -19.17 102.11 -72.22
CA SER A 421 -18.47 103.38 -72.07
C SER A 421 -18.44 104.20 -73.37
N GLU A 422 -18.27 103.57 -74.53
CA GLU A 422 -18.29 104.25 -75.83
C GLU A 422 -19.70 104.78 -76.17
N VAL A 423 -20.75 104.01 -75.86
CA VAL A 423 -22.15 104.44 -76.00
C VAL A 423 -22.47 105.61 -75.06
N SER A 424 -21.98 105.58 -73.82
CA SER A 424 -22.17 106.67 -72.85
C SER A 424 -21.49 107.97 -73.27
N SER A 425 -20.30 107.88 -73.89
CA SER A 425 -19.58 109.04 -74.46
C SER A 425 -20.40 109.73 -75.55
N LEU A 426 -21.00 108.96 -76.47
CA LEU A 426 -21.87 109.48 -77.53
C LEU A 426 -23.16 110.10 -76.96
N GLN A 427 -23.67 109.57 -75.85
CA GLN A 427 -24.85 110.09 -75.17
C GLN A 427 -24.59 111.43 -74.45
N ILE A 428 -23.39 111.61 -73.89
CA ILE A 428 -22.95 112.88 -73.30
C ILE A 428 -22.77 113.97 -74.38
N GLU A 429 -22.29 113.61 -75.56
CA GLU A 429 -22.13 114.53 -76.69
C GLU A 429 -23.50 114.98 -77.28
N ALA A 430 -24.47 114.07 -77.34
CA ALA A 430 -25.85 114.39 -77.74
C ALA A 430 -26.58 115.32 -76.73
N LEU A 431 -26.35 115.14 -75.43
CA LEU A 431 -26.93 116.01 -74.38
C LEU A 431 -26.39 117.45 -74.44
N ASN A 432 -25.12 117.63 -74.79
CA ASN A 432 -24.53 118.96 -74.98
C ASN A 432 -25.11 119.69 -76.22
N SER A 433 -25.38 118.97 -77.31
CA SER A 433 -26.07 119.51 -78.49
C SER A 433 -27.52 119.94 -78.20
N GLN A 434 -28.21 119.21 -77.32
CA GLN A 434 -29.59 119.52 -76.93
C GLN A 434 -29.69 120.78 -76.05
N SER A 435 -28.67 121.01 -75.21
CA SER A 435 -28.52 122.23 -74.39
C SER A 435 -28.31 123.49 -75.25
N GLU A 436 -27.57 123.36 -76.36
CA GLU A 436 -27.25 124.48 -77.26
C GLU A 436 -28.45 124.94 -78.12
N ASN A 437 -29.40 124.06 -78.42
CA ASN A 437 -30.64 124.38 -79.14
C ASN A 437 -31.70 125.06 -78.26
N LEU A 438 -31.75 124.79 -76.95
CA LEU A 438 -32.67 125.44 -76.02
C LEU A 438 -32.29 126.91 -75.75
N LEU A 439 -31.00 127.27 -75.88
CA LEU A 439 -30.52 128.65 -75.76
C LEU A 439 -30.82 129.52 -77.01
N LYS A 440 -31.06 128.92 -78.18
CA LYS A 440 -31.46 129.64 -79.41
C LYS A 440 -32.98 129.90 -79.53
N ILE A 441 -33.81 129.21 -78.73
CA ILE A 441 -35.28 129.34 -78.74
C ILE A 441 -35.78 130.48 -77.82
N VAL A 442 -34.95 130.98 -76.90
CA VAL A 442 -35.33 132.05 -75.95
C VAL A 442 -34.96 133.46 -76.47
N GLY A 443 -34.34 133.57 -77.65
CA GLY A 443 -33.70 134.81 -78.12
C GLY A 443 -34.41 135.65 -79.19
N GLN A 444 -35.53 135.23 -79.79
CA GLN A 444 -36.17 135.98 -80.89
C GLN A 444 -37.70 135.87 -80.94
N GLU A 445 -38.41 136.65 -80.11
CA GLU A 445 -39.80 137.09 -80.35
C GLU A 445 -39.97 138.59 -80.01
N GLU A 446 -39.65 139.44 -80.98
CA GLU A 446 -40.15 140.82 -81.05
C GLU A 446 -41.00 140.97 -82.33
N HIS A 447 -42.08 140.17 -82.44
CA HIS A 447 -43.05 140.31 -83.54
C HIS A 447 -44.46 139.78 -83.22
N LEU A 448 -44.97 140.01 -82.00
CA LEU A 448 -46.38 139.80 -81.60
C LEU A 448 -47.09 141.11 -81.19
N VAL A 449 -46.95 142.19 -81.99
CA VAL A 449 -47.83 143.38 -81.92
C VAL A 449 -48.31 143.87 -83.31
N GLY A 450 -47.84 143.27 -84.42
CA GLY A 450 -48.20 143.74 -85.78
C GLY A 450 -49.47 143.13 -86.40
N LEU A 451 -49.95 141.97 -85.90
CA LEU A 451 -51.04 141.21 -86.53
C LEU A 451 -52.39 141.32 -85.79
N GLN A 452 -52.51 142.24 -84.83
CA GLN A 452 -53.76 142.55 -84.10
C GLN A 452 -54.61 143.66 -84.78
N LYS A 453 -54.10 144.30 -85.85
CA LYS A 453 -54.80 145.42 -86.52
C LYS A 453 -55.74 145.01 -87.67
N ARG A 454 -55.72 143.75 -88.14
CA ARG A 454 -56.53 143.30 -89.29
C ARG A 454 -57.59 142.23 -89.01
N LEU A 455 -57.72 141.77 -87.76
CA LEU A 455 -58.79 140.86 -87.34
C LEU A 455 -60.03 141.60 -86.78
N ASN A 456 -59.90 142.90 -86.46
CA ASN A 456 -60.98 143.69 -85.87
C ASN A 456 -61.85 144.45 -86.89
N GLU A 457 -61.50 144.44 -88.18
CA GLU A 457 -62.23 145.18 -89.23
C GLU A 457 -63.12 144.29 -90.12
N ASN A 458 -63.10 142.96 -89.96
CA ASN A 458 -63.88 142.02 -90.79
C ASN A 458 -64.98 141.28 -90.03
N LEU A 459 -65.26 141.65 -88.77
CA LEU A 459 -66.29 140.99 -87.96
C LEU A 459 -67.39 141.93 -87.42
N ASP A 460 -67.45 143.19 -87.86
CA ASP A 460 -68.58 144.08 -87.55
C ASP A 460 -69.25 144.69 -88.79
N ALA A 461 -68.82 144.29 -89.98
CA ALA A 461 -69.61 144.45 -91.20
C ALA A 461 -70.47 143.19 -91.43
N ILE A 462 -71.47 143.04 -90.55
CA ILE A 462 -72.87 142.91 -90.98
C ILE A 462 -73.11 141.66 -91.85
N ARG A 463 -73.29 140.48 -91.22
CA ARG A 463 -74.60 140.04 -90.71
C ARG A 463 -75.23 141.00 -89.67
N ALA A 464 -76.30 141.78 -89.90
CA ALA A 464 -77.45 141.57 -90.78
C ALA A 464 -77.79 140.07 -90.93
N ALA A 465 -78.51 139.45 -89.98
CA ALA A 465 -79.89 139.86 -89.68
C ALA A 465 -80.55 140.29 -91.01
N GLU A 466 -81.28 139.45 -91.70
CA GLU A 466 -82.51 138.87 -91.20
C GLU A 466 -82.97 137.85 -92.23
N THR A 467 -83.19 136.63 -91.78
CA THR A 467 -84.56 136.12 -91.82
C THR A 467 -84.77 135.56 -90.41
N PHE A 468 -85.18 136.36 -89.44
CA PHE A 468 -86.55 136.89 -89.35
C PHE A 468 -87.48 136.21 -90.37
N GLU A 469 -87.94 135.03 -89.98
CA GLU A 469 -89.28 134.97 -89.42
C GLU A 469 -90.25 134.86 -90.60
N GLU A 470 -90.90 133.73 -90.70
CA GLU A 470 -92.15 133.65 -89.97
C GLU A 470 -92.70 132.28 -90.29
N THR A 471 -92.37 131.31 -89.46
CA THR A 471 -93.31 130.93 -88.40
C THR A 471 -94.11 129.69 -88.80
N LEU A 472 -94.44 128.91 -87.78
CA LEU A 472 -95.73 128.24 -87.71
C LEU A 472 -95.91 127.04 -88.65
N HIS A 473 -95.33 125.91 -88.23
CA HIS A 473 -96.13 124.69 -88.05
C HIS A 473 -95.81 123.97 -86.74
N SER A 474 -95.72 124.74 -85.65
CA SER A 474 -95.96 124.32 -84.27
C SER A 474 -97.06 125.18 -83.63
N LEU A 475 -98.20 125.22 -84.31
CA LEU A 475 -99.52 125.45 -83.70
C LEU A 475 -100.39 124.22 -84.00
N SER A 476 -100.03 123.09 -83.39
CA SER A 476 -100.89 121.90 -83.27
C SER A 476 -100.87 121.37 -81.82
N ALA A 477 -101.03 122.33 -80.92
CA ALA A 477 -101.55 122.26 -79.56
C ALA A 477 -101.66 123.74 -79.15
N ALA A 478 -102.79 124.40 -79.14
CA ALA A 478 -103.95 123.94 -78.43
C ALA A 478 -105.14 124.82 -78.81
N VAL A 479 -105.79 124.40 -79.90
CA VAL A 479 -107.25 124.38 -80.02
C VAL A 479 -107.85 123.11 -79.38
N HIS A 480 -107.04 122.32 -78.64
CA HIS A 480 -107.52 121.60 -77.47
C HIS A 480 -107.27 122.49 -76.24
N LEU A 481 -107.99 123.57 -76.02
CA LEU A 481 -109.22 123.53 -75.24
C LEU A 481 -109.64 125.00 -75.07
N LEU A 482 -110.61 125.52 -75.82
CA LEU A 482 -111.99 125.08 -75.63
C LEU A 482 -112.34 125.11 -74.14
N THR A 483 -112.15 126.30 -73.56
CA THR A 483 -113.09 126.81 -72.56
C THR A 483 -114.30 127.32 -73.34
N ALA A 484 -115.35 126.51 -73.36
CA ALA A 484 -116.69 126.94 -72.96
C ALA A 484 -117.76 125.95 -73.48
N ARG A 485 -117.74 124.75 -72.91
CA ARG A 485 -118.90 124.38 -72.08
C ARG A 485 -118.63 125.10 -70.74
N SER A 486 -119.48 125.85 -70.04
CA SER A 486 -120.93 126.06 -70.14
C SER A 486 -121.40 126.88 -68.90
N ASN A 487 -120.70 127.98 -68.54
CA ASN A 487 -121.14 128.96 -67.52
C ASN A 487 -120.85 130.39 -68.02
N ARG A 488 -121.78 131.08 -68.68
CA ARG A 488 -122.78 132.02 -68.14
C ARG A 488 -122.24 133.33 -67.52
N ASN A 489 -122.53 134.42 -68.26
CA ASN A 489 -123.06 135.74 -67.86
C ASN A 489 -122.21 136.91 -67.30
N ASN A 490 -122.45 138.07 -67.96
CA ASN A 490 -122.39 139.48 -67.55
C ASN A 490 -121.06 140.25 -67.66
N ALA A 491 -121.02 141.46 -68.25
CA ALA A 491 -122.07 142.33 -68.77
C ALA A 491 -121.58 143.15 -69.96
N ALA A 492 -122.60 143.65 -70.67
CA ALA A 492 -122.64 144.57 -71.81
C ALA A 492 -121.49 145.56 -71.97
#